data_AF-A0AB36TCT0-F1
#
_entry.id   AF-A0AB36TCT0-F1
#
_cell.length_a   1.000
_cell.length_b   1.000
_cell.length_c   1.000
_cell.angle_alpha   90.00
_cell.angle_beta   90.00
_cell.angle_gamma   90.00
#
_symmetry.space_group_name_H-M   'P 1'
#
loop_
_entity.id
_entity.type
_entity.pdbx_description
1 polymer ?
#
loop_
_entity_poly.entity_id
_entity_poly.type
_entity_poly.pdbx_seq_one_letter_code
_entity_poly.pdbx_strand_id
1 'polypeptide(L)'
;MPLNKREAKKKVREIIHCLEQTGDIPEQENCIKVAERKLEMLVKEAPASLVYELGCVYSHFKNSGGDVDTALSRLKKILEREVKKEDE
;
A
#
# COMPACT_ATOMS: atom_id res chain seq x y z
N MET A 1 -16.98 10.01 -0.30
CA MET A 1 -17.36 8.72 0.31
C MET A 1 -16.12 7.85 0.38
N PRO A 2 -15.94 7.03 1.42
CA PRO A 2 -14.83 6.07 1.47
C PRO A 2 -14.89 5.14 0.25
N LEU A 3 -13.72 4.73 -0.23
CA LEU A 3 -13.56 3.82 -1.36
C LEU A 3 -14.26 2.50 -1.07
N ASN A 4 -14.83 1.89 -2.11
CA ASN A 4 -15.25 0.51 -2.00
C ASN A 4 -14.02 -0.42 -1.96
N LYS A 5 -14.22 -1.68 -1.53
CA LYS A 5 -13.13 -2.65 -1.40
C LYS A 5 -12.39 -2.88 -2.72
N ARG A 6 -13.09 -2.90 -3.86
CA ARG A 6 -12.49 -3.12 -5.19
C ARG A 6 -11.54 -1.97 -5.57
N GLU A 7 -11.96 -0.74 -5.33
CA GLU A 7 -11.13 0.45 -5.56
C GLU A 7 -9.92 0.50 -4.62
N ALA A 8 -10.10 0.17 -3.34
CA ALA A 8 -9.01 0.08 -2.39
C ALA A 8 -7.96 -0.96 -2.83
N LYS A 9 -8.38 -2.16 -3.25
CA LYS A 9 -7.48 -3.19 -3.81
C LYS A 9 -6.74 -2.71 -5.05
N LYS A 10 -7.41 -1.98 -5.95
CA LYS A 10 -6.77 -1.40 -7.13
C LYS A 10 -5.65 -0.44 -6.73
N LYS A 11 -5.91 0.46 -5.78
CA LYS A 11 -4.89 1.40 -5.27
C LYS A 11 -3.74 0.69 -4.57
N VAL A 12 -3.99 -0.38 -3.79
CA VAL A 12 -2.93 -1.20 -3.20
C VAL A 12 -2.02 -1.81 -4.29
N ARG A 13 -2.60 -2.34 -5.38
CA ARG A 13 -1.83 -2.85 -6.52
C ARG A 13 -0.98 -1.79 -7.20
N GLU A 14 -1.52 -0.58 -7.39
CA GLU A 14 -0.76 0.54 -7.95
C GLU A 14 0.43 0.95 -7.06
N ILE A 15 0.26 0.93 -5.74
CA ILE A 15 1.36 1.21 -4.79
C ILE A 15 2.42 0.12 -4.86
N ILE A 16 2.02 -1.16 -4.88
CA ILE A 16 2.95 -2.29 -5.04
C ILE A 16 3.77 -2.13 -6.32
N HIS A 17 3.11 -1.84 -7.44
CA HIS A 17 3.81 -1.67 -8.71
C HIS A 17 4.81 -0.51 -8.69
N CYS A 18 4.45 0.61 -8.05
CA CYS A 18 5.35 1.74 -7.87
C CYS A 18 6.60 1.34 -7.06
N LEU A 19 6.40 0.60 -5.97
CA LEU A 19 7.48 0.12 -5.09
C LEU A 19 8.37 -0.92 -5.79
N GLU A 20 7.81 -1.80 -6.62
CA GLU A 20 8.58 -2.79 -7.39
C GLU A 20 9.46 -2.13 -8.48
N GLN A 21 8.97 -1.08 -9.13
CA GLN A 21 9.75 -0.31 -10.12
C GLN A 21 10.89 0.52 -9.49
N THR A 22 10.85 0.73 -8.17
CA THR A 22 11.80 1.59 -7.46
C THR A 22 13.22 0.98 -7.43
N GLY A 23 13.36 -0.32 -7.67
CA GLY A 23 14.67 -1.01 -7.67
C GLY A 23 15.57 -0.77 -8.89
N ASP A 24 15.05 -0.14 -9.97
CA ASP A 24 15.71 -0.10 -11.29
C ASP A 24 16.07 1.32 -11.79
N ILE A 25 15.88 2.37 -10.97
CA ILE A 25 15.99 3.77 -11.44
C ILE A 25 16.74 4.68 -10.44
N PRO A 26 17.62 5.59 -10.91
CA PRO A 26 18.32 6.56 -10.07
C PRO A 26 17.41 7.53 -9.28
N GLU A 27 16.12 7.65 -9.58
CA GLU A 27 15.14 8.45 -8.81
C GLU A 27 14.47 7.69 -7.65
N GLN A 28 15.10 6.65 -7.10
CA GLN A 28 14.57 5.79 -6.04
C GLN A 28 13.92 6.56 -4.87
N GLU A 29 14.56 7.64 -4.42
CA GLU A 29 14.07 8.48 -3.31
C GLU A 29 12.73 9.18 -3.65
N ASN A 30 12.52 9.56 -4.92
CA ASN A 30 11.26 10.14 -5.36
C ASN A 30 10.15 9.10 -5.41
N CYS A 31 10.44 7.88 -5.87
CA CYS A 31 9.46 6.79 -5.89
C CYS A 31 8.99 6.41 -4.48
N ILE A 32 9.91 6.36 -3.50
CA ILE A 32 9.57 6.14 -2.09
C ILE A 32 8.63 7.23 -1.57
N LYS A 33 8.93 8.51 -1.80
CA LYS A 33 8.08 9.64 -1.39
C LYS A 33 6.69 9.60 -2.04
N VAL A 34 6.62 9.22 -3.32
CA VAL A 34 5.35 9.07 -4.04
C VAL A 34 4.53 7.91 -3.49
N ALA A 35 5.16 6.76 -3.23
CA ALA A 35 4.51 5.60 -2.65
C ALA A 35 4.00 5.89 -1.22
N GLU A 36 4.80 6.59 -0.41
CA GLU A 36 4.41 7.04 0.93
C GLU A 36 3.14 7.90 0.87
N ARG A 37 3.12 8.90 0.00
CA ARG A 37 1.97 9.82 -0.13
C ARG A 37 0.73 9.13 -0.68
N LYS A 38 0.88 8.21 -1.63
CA LYS A 38 -0.22 7.37 -2.12
C LYS A 38 -0.79 6.49 -1.01
N LEU A 39 0.07 5.92 -0.17
CA LEU A 39 -0.33 5.09 0.96
C LEU A 39 -1.03 5.92 2.04
N GLU A 40 -0.54 7.13 2.34
CA GLU A 40 -1.21 8.06 3.26
C GLU A 40 -2.64 8.39 2.79
N MET A 41 -2.81 8.71 1.51
CA MET A 41 -4.12 9.00 0.92
C MET A 41 -5.03 7.77 0.98
N LEU A 42 -4.48 6.59 0.67
CA LEU A 42 -5.24 5.35 0.73
C LEU A 42 -5.75 5.05 2.14
N VAL A 43 -4.97 5.30 3.20
CA VAL A 43 -5.42 5.10 4.59
C VAL A 43 -6.64 5.98 4.91
N LYS A 44 -6.68 7.22 4.42
CA LYS A 44 -7.79 8.16 4.66
C LYS A 44 -9.07 7.78 3.91
N GLU A 45 -8.91 7.11 2.77
CA GLU A 45 -10.01 6.80 1.86
C GLU A 45 -10.48 5.34 1.95
N ALA A 46 -9.68 4.44 2.53
CA ALA A 46 -9.97 3.01 2.58
C ALA A 46 -11.24 2.69 3.41
N PRO A 47 -11.91 1.56 3.12
CA PRO A 47 -12.99 1.07 3.95
C PRO A 47 -12.46 0.69 5.34
N ALA A 48 -13.28 0.84 6.38
CA ALA A 48 -12.90 0.62 7.78
C ALA A 48 -12.24 -0.75 8.04
N SER A 49 -12.60 -1.78 7.27
CA SER A 49 -11.99 -3.12 7.35
C SER A 49 -10.50 -3.16 6.98
N LEU A 50 -9.99 -2.15 6.26
CA LEU A 50 -8.61 -2.09 5.77
C LEU A 50 -7.82 -0.92 6.36
N VAL A 51 -8.49 0.11 6.91
CA VAL A 51 -7.84 1.32 7.45
C VAL A 51 -6.76 0.97 8.47
N TYR A 52 -7.04 0.04 9.39
CA TYR A 52 -6.08 -0.34 10.43
C TYR A 52 -4.81 -0.96 9.84
N GLU A 53 -4.94 -2.00 9.02
CA GLU A 53 -3.80 -2.70 8.42
C GLU A 53 -2.98 -1.76 7.52
N LEU A 54 -3.65 -0.97 6.68
CA LEU A 54 -3.00 0.02 5.82
C LEU A 54 -2.30 1.12 6.64
N GLY A 55 -2.90 1.55 7.76
CA GLY A 55 -2.30 2.50 8.69
C GLY A 55 -1.02 1.96 9.32
N CYS A 56 -0.99 0.67 9.67
CA CYS A 56 0.22 0.00 10.16
C CYS A 56 1.32 -0.06 9.09
N VAL A 57 0.98 -0.29 7.82
CA VAL A 57 1.95 -0.24 6.72
C VAL A 57 2.48 1.18 6.56
N TYR A 58 1.60 2.19 6.50
CA TYR A 58 2.00 3.59 6.34
C TYR A 58 2.93 4.06 7.46
N SER A 59 2.55 3.81 8.71
CA SER A 59 3.35 4.19 9.87
C SER A 59 4.73 3.54 9.84
N HIS A 60 4.79 2.24 9.49
CA HIS A 60 6.08 1.57 9.34
C HIS A 60 6.91 2.18 8.22
N PHE A 61 6.32 2.37 7.04
CA PHE A 61 7.01 2.86 5.86
C PHE A 61 7.61 4.26 6.09
N LYS A 62 6.84 5.15 6.71
CA LYS A 62 7.29 6.49 7.11
C LYS A 62 8.43 6.47 8.13
N ASN A 63 8.33 5.64 9.16
CA ASN A 63 9.30 5.63 10.27
C ASN A 63 10.58 4.83 9.96
N SER A 64 10.58 4.02 8.91
CA SER A 64 11.74 3.19 8.50
C SER A 64 12.59 3.84 7.41
N GLY A 65 12.30 5.08 7.01
CA GLY A 65 12.96 5.71 5.87
C GLY A 65 12.58 5.07 4.53
N GLY A 66 11.40 4.46 4.45
CA GLY A 66 10.92 3.81 3.23
C GLY A 66 11.43 2.39 3.04
N ASP A 67 11.37 1.54 4.08
CA ASP A 67 11.62 0.09 3.93
C ASP A 67 10.60 -0.52 2.95
N VAL A 68 11.04 -0.59 1.69
CA VAL A 68 10.26 -1.03 0.53
C VAL A 68 9.91 -2.51 0.65
N ASP A 69 10.85 -3.36 1.08
CA ASP A 69 10.66 -4.80 1.16
C ASP A 69 9.57 -5.17 2.16
N THR A 70 9.63 -4.58 3.36
CA THR A 70 8.62 -4.84 4.40
C THR A 70 7.27 -4.28 3.98
N ALA A 71 7.22 -3.08 3.40
CA ALA A 71 5.98 -2.49 2.91
C ALA A 71 5.34 -3.34 1.80
N LEU A 72 6.12 -3.77 0.81
CA LEU A 72 5.68 -4.66 -0.27
C LEU A 72 5.12 -5.97 0.28
N SER A 73 5.85 -6.63 1.18
CA SER A 73 5.41 -7.89 1.81
C SER A 73 4.07 -7.73 2.52
N ARG A 74 3.88 -6.65 3.28
CA ARG A 74 2.62 -6.38 3.99
C ARG A 74 1.47 -6.05 3.05
N LEU A 75 1.70 -5.21 2.02
CA LEU A 75 0.68 -4.87 1.04
C LEU A 75 0.22 -6.09 0.22
N LYS A 76 1.15 -6.97 -0.16
CA LYS A 76 0.82 -8.25 -0.83
C LYS A 76 -0.05 -9.13 0.05
N LYS A 77 0.27 -9.27 1.34
CA LYS A 77 -0.56 -10.02 2.30
C LYS A 77 -1.98 -9.46 2.45
N ILE A 78 -2.14 -8.14 2.43
CA ILE A 78 -3.48 -7.51 2.46
C ILE A 78 -4.30 -7.94 1.22
N LEU A 79 -3.69 -7.91 0.04
CA LEU A 79 -4.37 -8.35 -1.19
C LEU A 79 -4.74 -9.83 -1.15
N GLU A 80 -3.83 -10.70 -0.74
CA GLU A 80 -4.09 -12.15 -0.65
C GLU A 80 -5.25 -12.47 0.29
N ARG A 81 -5.32 -11.81 1.45
CA ARG A 81 -6.40 -11.99 2.41
C ARG A 81 -7.74 -11.53 1.87
N GLU A 82 -7.76 -10.39 1.20
CA GLU A 82 -9.02 -9.87 0.67
C GLU A 82 -9.50 -10.60 -0.59
N VAL A 83 -8.62 -11.26 -1.35
CA VAL A 83 -9.02 -12.18 -2.43
C VAL A 83 -9.70 -13.41 -1.84
N LYS A 84 -9.08 -14.06 -0.83
CA LYS A 84 -9.66 -15.25 -0.19
C LYS A 84 -11.06 -15.02 0.41
N LYS A 85 -11.34 -13.81 0.89
CA LYS A 85 -12.66 -13.42 1.44
C LYS A 85 -13.74 -13.13 0.38
N GLU A 86 -13.39 -13.05 -0.91
CA GLU A 86 -14.37 -12.92 -2.00
C GLU A 86 -14.80 -14.29 -2.55
N ASP A 87 -14.00 -15.34 -2.30
CA ASP A 87 -14.27 -16.72 -2.73
C ASP A 87 -15.08 -17.53 -1.68
N GLU A 88 -15.44 -16.92 -0.55
CA GLU A 88 -16.18 -17.50 0.58
C GLU A 88 -17.54 -16.81 0.75
#